data_AF-A0A1H0DHT8-F1
#
_entry.id   AF-A0A1H0DHT8-F1
#
_cell.length_a   1.000
_cell.length_b   1.000
_cell.length_c   1.000
_cell.angle_alpha   90.00
_cell.angle_beta   90.00
_cell.angle_gamma   90.00
#
_symmetry.space_group_name_H-M   'P 1'
#
loop_
_entity.id
_entity.type
_entity.pdbx_description
1 polymer ?
#
loop_
_entity_poly.entity_id
_entity_poly.type
_entity_poly.pdbx_seq_one_letter_code
_entity_poly.pdbx_strand_id
1 'polypeptide(L)' 'MLKFLICVKNKNYETSLEKWKIYPVVKEEEMEGYVRIIDESGEDYLYPKEYFLPTELPAIVSEKVKKEYLDQV' A
#
# COMPACT_ATOMS: atom_id res chain seq x y z
N MET A 1 -9.80 -9.66 3.96
CA MET A 1 -9.93 -8.95 2.66
C MET A 1 -8.74 -8.03 2.52
N LEU A 2 -8.09 -8.00 1.36
CA LEU A 2 -6.99 -7.07 1.08
C LEU A 2 -7.55 -5.65 0.95
N LYS A 3 -7.06 -4.74 1.79
CA LYS A 3 -7.40 -3.31 1.75
C LYS A 3 -6.35 -2.56 0.93
N PHE A 4 -6.75 -1.52 0.23
CA PHE A 4 -5.86 -0.67 -0.54
C PHE A 4 -5.73 0.69 0.12
N LEU A 5 -4.57 1.30 -0.04
CA LEU A 5 -4.24 2.61 0.49
C LEU A 5 -3.78 3.53 -0.62
N ILE A 6 -4.24 4.78 -0.59
CA ILE A 6 -3.71 5.85 -1.45
C ILE A 6 -2.70 6.63 -0.63
N CYS A 7 -1.47 6.74 -1.12
CA CYS A 7 -0.45 7.60 -0.54
C CYS A 7 -0.82 9.08 -0.79
N VAL A 8 -1.09 9.84 0.26
CA VAL A 8 -1.45 11.27 0.18
C VAL A 8 -0.33 12.19 0.65
N LYS A 9 0.68 11.64 1.32
CA LYS A 9 1.91 12.32 1.74
C LYS A 9 3.08 11.39 1.49
N ASN A 10 4.24 11.93 1.11
CA ASN A 10 5.48 11.17 0.95
C ASN A 10 6.72 11.93 1.45
N LYS A 11 6.53 12.96 2.28
CA LYS A 11 7.64 13.77 2.80
C LYS A 11 8.62 12.89 3.59
N ASN A 12 9.91 13.05 3.35
CA ASN A 12 11.01 12.23 3.92
C ASN A 12 11.06 10.77 3.40
N TYR A 13 10.16 10.39 2.49
CA TYR A 13 10.09 9.08 1.86
C TYR A 13 9.90 9.20 0.35
N GLU A 14 10.36 10.28 -0.26
CA GLU A 14 10.11 10.62 -1.67
C GLU A 14 10.68 9.57 -2.64
N THR A 15 11.72 8.83 -2.23
CA THR A 15 12.33 7.76 -3.00
C THR A 15 11.55 6.44 -2.92
N SER A 16 10.76 6.23 -1.86
CA SER A 16 10.05 4.96 -1.61
C SER A 16 8.53 5.08 -1.82
N LEU A 17 7.98 6.27 -1.62
CA LEU A 17 6.55 6.55 -1.72
C LEU A 17 6.25 7.55 -2.82
N GLU A 18 5.35 7.14 -3.71
CA GLU A 18 4.80 8.00 -4.75
C GLU A 18 3.45 8.53 -4.33
N LYS A 19 3.30 9.86 -4.39
CA LYS A 19 2.05 10.53 -4.04
C LYS A 19 0.95 10.16 -5.05
N TRP A 20 -0.23 9.86 -4.54
CA TRP A 20 -1.42 9.38 -5.24
C TRP A 20 -1.33 7.95 -5.81
N LYS A 21 -0.24 7.24 -5.55
CA LYS A 21 -0.13 5.82 -5.87
C LYS A 21 -0.94 4.97 -4.89
N ILE A 22 -1.46 3.86 -5.41
CA ILE A 22 -2.24 2.88 -4.65
C ILE A 22 -1.31 1.76 -4.22
N TYR A 23 -1.38 1.38 -2.96
CA TYR A 23 -0.59 0.30 -2.39
C TYR A 23 -1.50 -0.76 -1.73
N PRO A 24 -1.26 -2.05 -1.94
CA PRO A 24 -1.95 -3.11 -1.20
C PRO A 24 -1.41 -3.22 0.23
N VAL A 25 -2.33 -3.46 1.19
CA VAL A 25 -1.99 -3.70 2.60
C VAL A 25 -1.84 -5.18 2.85
N VAL A 26 -0.70 -5.60 3.42
CA VAL A 26 -0.44 -7.01 3.78
C VAL A 26 -1.32 -7.44 4.94
N LYS A 27 -1.36 -6.58 5.97
CA LYS A 27 -1.95 -6.87 7.25
C LYS A 27 -2.39 -5.57 7.88
N GLU A 28 -3.61 -5.55 8.41
CA GLU A 28 -3.97 -4.45 9.29
C GLU A 28 -3.20 -4.60 10.59
N GLU A 29 -2.35 -3.62 10.86
CA GLU A 29 -1.98 -3.23 12.21
C GLU A 29 -1.14 -4.25 13.01
N GLU A 30 0.18 -4.22 12.83
CA GLU A 30 1.11 -4.81 13.80
C GLU A 30 1.63 -3.78 14.82
N MET A 31 1.62 -2.49 14.47
CA MET A 31 2.10 -1.40 15.32
C MET A 31 1.14 -0.21 15.28
N GLU A 32 0.83 0.34 16.44
CA GLU A 32 -0.06 1.49 16.57
C GLU A 32 0.51 2.70 15.80
N GLY A 33 -0.32 3.31 14.95
CA GLY A 33 0.06 4.45 14.11
C GLY A 33 0.82 4.11 12.82
N TYR A 34 1.16 2.83 12.56
CA TYR A 34 1.87 2.41 11.35
C TYR A 34 1.06 1.41 10.51
N VAL A 35 1.36 1.35 9.21
CA VAL A 35 0.76 0.39 8.28
C VAL A 35 1.85 -0.26 7.44
N ARG A 36 1.66 -1.55 7.19
CA ARG A 36 2.53 -2.35 6.34
C ARG A 36 1.94 -2.44 4.94
N ILE A 37 2.68 -1.94 3.95
CA ILE A 37 2.32 -1.98 2.53
C ILE A 37 3.33 -2.80 1.73
N ILE A 38 2.92 -3.35 0.60
CA ILE A 38 3.85 -3.96 -0.37
C ILE A 38 4.11 -2.95 -1.48
N ASP A 39 5.37 -2.82 -1.88
CA ASP A 39 5.75 -2.07 -3.07
C ASP A 39 5.85 -2.99 -4.31
N GLU A 40 6.32 -2.45 -5.43
CA GLU A 40 6.38 -3.20 -6.70
C GLU A 40 7.39 -4.35 -6.69
N SER A 41 8.31 -4.38 -5.71
CA SER A 41 9.29 -5.46 -5.57
C SER A 41 8.75 -6.67 -4.84
N GLY A 42 7.54 -6.59 -4.26
CA GLY A 42 6.97 -7.62 -3.40
C GLY A 42 7.44 -7.54 -1.94
N GLU A 43 8.32 -6.60 -1.61
CA GLU A 43 8.78 -6.39 -0.24
C GLU A 43 7.78 -5.58 0.59
N ASP A 44 7.66 -5.95 1.86
CA ASP A 44 6.77 -5.26 2.81
C ASP A 44 7.51 -4.19 3.63
N TYR A 45 6.91 -3.00 3.71
CA TYR A 45 7.49 -1.84 4.39
C TYR A 45 6.49 -1.21 5.35
N LEU A 46 6.98 -0.71 6.49
CA LEU A 46 6.19 -0.01 7.50
C LEU A 46 6.29 1.51 7.33
N TYR A 47 5.13 2.17 7.26
CA TYR A 47 5.03 3.63 7.16
C TYR A 47 3.96 4.20 8.09
N PRO A 48 4.05 5.49 8.47
CA PRO A 48 3.05 6.11 9.32
C PRO A 48 1.68 6.13 8.60
N LYS A 49 0.63 5.69 9.29
CA LYS A 49 -0.74 5.62 8.75
C LYS A 49 -1.24 6.94 8.20
N GLU A 50 -0.83 8.06 8.78
CA GLU A 50 -1.26 9.41 8.36
C GLU A 50 -0.83 9.79 6.92
N TYR A 51 0.06 9.00 6.31
CA TYR A 51 0.51 9.18 4.93
C TYR A 51 -0.48 8.59 3.93
N PHE A 52 -1.46 7.82 4.41
CA PHE A 52 -2.33 7.02 3.59
C PHE A 52 -3.80 7.25 3.90
N LEU A 53 -4.64 7.07 2.88
CA LEU A 53 -6.09 6.99 3.02
C LEU A 53 -6.60 5.63 2.54
N PRO A 54 -7.52 4.99 3.28
CA PRO A 54 -8.16 3.76 2.82
C PRO A 54 -8.98 4.02 1.56
N THR A 55 -8.92 3.09 0.61
CA THR A 55 -9.72 3.12 -0.60
C THR A 55 -10.24 1.74 -0.96
N GLU A 56 -11.42 1.71 -1.56
CA GLU A 56 -12.01 0.52 -2.16
C GLU A 56 -11.90 0.63 -3.67
N LEU A 57 -11.36 -0.43 -4.29
CA LEU A 57 -11.24 -0.52 -5.73
C LEU A 57 -12.35 -1.42 -6.27
N PRO A 58 -12.88 -1.14 -7.48
CA PRO A 58 -13.71 -2.11 -8.18
C PRO A 58 -13.03 -3.47 -8.27
N ALA A 59 -13.79 -4.56 -8.18
CA ALA A 59 -13.26 -5.93 -8.13
C ALA A 59 -12.18 -6.19 -9.19
N ILE A 60 -12.46 -5.86 -10.45
CA ILE A 60 -11.53 -6.04 -11.57
C ILE A 60 -10.20 -5.28 -11.42
N VAL A 61 -10.24 -4.08 -10.81
CA VAL A 61 -9.04 -3.29 -10.55
C VAL A 61 -8.27 -3.91 -9.39
N SER A 62 -8.98 -4.31 -8.32
CA SER A 62 -8.36 -4.94 -7.16
C SER A 62 -7.62 -6.24 -7.51
N GLU A 63 -8.17 -7.04 -8.43
CA GLU A 63 -7.55 -8.29 -8.88
C GLU A 63 -6.28 -8.02 -9.70
N LYS A 64 -6.34 -7.07 -10.63
CA LYS A 64 -5.17 -6.70 -11.44
C LYS A 64 -4.04 -6.12 -10.59
N VAL A 65 -4.36 -5.20 -9.66
CA VAL A 65 -3.35 -4.61 -8.77
C VAL A 65 -2.73 -5.70 -7.89
N LYS A 66 -3.52 -6.63 -7.34
CA LYS A 66 -2.95 -7.75 -6.57
C LYS A 66 -1.99 -8.58 -7.39
N LYS A 67 -2.37 -8.92 -8.62
CA LYS A 67 -1.54 -9.71 -9.52
C LYS A 67 -0.18 -9.04 -9.73
N GLU A 68 -0.19 -7.75 -10.03
CA GLU A 68 1.05 -7.01 -10.29
C GLU A 68 2.01 -6.97 -9.09
N TYR A 69 1.49 -6.89 -7.87
CA TYR A 69 2.27 -6.79 -6.63
C TYR A 69 2.62 -8.15 -6.01
N LEU A 70 1.85 -9.21 -6.28
CA LEU A 70 1.99 -10.51 -5.60
C LEU A 70 2.47 -11.65 -6.52
N ASP A 71 2.30 -11.57 -7.84
CA ASP A 71 2.80 -12.59 -8.79
C ASP A 71 4.29 -12.40 -9.14
N GLN A 72 4.99 -11.43 -8.54
CA GLN A 72 6.44 -11.25 -8.73
C GLN A 72 7.30 -12.15 -7.81
N VAL A 73 6.69 -13.06 -7.04
CA VAL A 73 7.36 -14.03 -6.16
C VAL A 73 7.34 -15.43 -6.76
#